data_AF-A0AAN5CRT2-F1
#
_entry.id   AF-A0AAN5CRT2-F1
#
_cell.length_a   1.000
_cell.length_b   1.000
_cell.length_c   1.000
_cell.angle_alpha   90.00
_cell.angle_beta   90.00
_cell.angle_gamma   90.00
#
_symmetry.space_group_name_H-M   'P 1'
#
loop_
_entity.id
_entity.type
_entity.pdbx_description
1 polymer ?
#
loop_
_entity_poly.entity_id
_entity_poly.type
_entity_poly.pdbx_seq_one_letter_code
_entity_poly.pdbx_strand_id
1 'polypeptide(L)'
;DVRINMMSRKLHVLPVLSPVDLNRIPMDFIENFIEGCIFRDLSISVLGEEYNESVVNFISKNDQKRISLDMDDMLIDRESLFTLPPLYALDVLGFLQDVKWKPDEESFLELVRKRYTNLEIPVDISSAESIFTVLKIVSESPNEQNVVIFVERELLESFIVLMGLIRTEEGIVRLPLTEGIAIINYEFTEEVGGGLTGEWEVIYQGRGHLRVREPSNSFTRLWTVTVWRDSADDPISSGFFSRLNAIKIRYEPGALGRMRT
;
A
#
# COMPACT_ATOMS: atom_id res chain seq x y z
N ASP A 1 10.75 13.00 17.61
CA ASP A 1 11.05 14.08 16.65
C ASP A 1 10.08 14.05 15.47
N VAL A 2 9.05 14.89 15.39
CA VAL A 2 8.11 14.90 14.21
C VAL A 2 8.62 15.86 13.13
N ARG A 3 8.39 15.73 11.82
CA ARG A 3 8.98 16.58 10.74
C ARG A 3 7.89 17.08 9.81
N ILE A 4 7.98 18.27 9.22
CA ILE A 4 7.02 18.75 8.19
C ILE A 4 7.75 19.21 6.93
N ASN A 5 7.30 18.74 5.76
CA ASN A 5 7.68 19.21 4.43
C ASN A 5 6.46 19.85 3.73
N MET A 6 6.66 21.02 3.12
CA MET A 6 5.58 21.76 2.43
C MET A 6 5.97 22.11 0.99
N MET A 7 5.06 21.88 0.04
CA MET A 7 5.27 22.26 -1.37
C MET A 7 4.27 23.34 -1.83
N SER A 8 4.81 24.47 -2.31
CA SER A 8 4.05 25.60 -2.88
C SER A 8 4.25 25.71 -4.39
N ARG A 9 3.18 26.03 -5.14
CA ARG A 9 3.20 26.18 -6.62
C ARG A 9 3.67 27.54 -7.12
N LYS A 10 3.85 28.57 -6.26
CA LYS A 10 4.00 29.97 -6.73
C LYS A 10 5.40 30.58 -6.62
N LEU A 11 6.41 29.86 -6.16
CA LEU A 11 7.80 30.34 -6.15
C LEU A 11 8.74 29.22 -6.62
N HIS A 12 9.58 29.51 -7.62
CA HIS A 12 10.68 28.66 -8.10
C HIS A 12 11.81 28.47 -7.07
N VAL A 13 11.52 28.68 -5.79
CA VAL A 13 12.40 28.41 -4.66
C VAL A 13 11.56 27.61 -3.69
N LEU A 14 11.82 26.30 -3.67
CA LEU A 14 11.25 25.38 -2.70
C LEU A 14 11.74 25.81 -1.32
N PRO A 15 10.89 26.22 -0.36
CA PRO A 15 11.22 25.98 1.02
C PRO A 15 11.06 24.46 1.20
N VAL A 16 12.10 23.70 0.85
CA VAL A 16 12.32 22.43 1.54
C VAL A 16 12.58 22.85 2.98
N LEU A 17 11.52 22.84 3.79
CA LEU A 17 11.72 22.97 5.22
C LEU A 17 12.58 21.77 5.59
N SER A 18 13.81 22.04 5.98
CA SER A 18 14.63 21.02 6.63
C SER A 18 13.77 20.36 7.70
N PRO A 19 13.83 19.04 7.85
CA PRO A 19 12.93 18.31 8.73
C PRO A 19 12.80 18.96 10.12
N VAL A 20 11.62 19.54 10.38
CA VAL A 20 11.35 20.36 11.58
C VAL A 20 10.81 19.51 12.70
N ASP A 21 11.60 19.25 13.75
CA ASP A 21 11.17 18.50 14.94
C ASP A 21 9.96 19.13 15.69
N LEU A 22 8.72 18.65 15.45
CA LEU A 22 7.50 19.15 16.12
C LEU A 22 7.35 18.66 17.57
N ASN A 23 8.23 17.77 18.06
CA ASN A 23 8.31 17.52 19.50
C ASN A 23 9.08 18.66 20.20
N ARG A 24 9.93 19.38 19.46
CA ARG A 24 10.70 20.52 19.98
C ARG A 24 10.07 21.87 19.66
N ILE A 25 9.27 21.95 18.60
CA ILE A 25 8.61 23.20 18.18
C ILE A 25 7.12 23.12 18.53
N PRO A 26 6.58 24.03 19.35
CA PRO A 26 5.15 24.10 19.63
C PRO A 26 4.33 24.19 18.35
N MET A 27 3.23 23.42 18.27
CA MET A 27 2.39 23.40 17.07
C MET A 27 1.85 24.77 16.70
N ASP A 28 1.51 25.61 17.68
CA ASP A 28 1.06 26.99 17.45
C ASP A 28 2.12 27.82 16.69
N PHE A 29 3.41 27.58 16.93
CA PHE A 29 4.47 28.26 16.20
C PHE A 29 4.51 27.81 14.74
N ILE A 30 4.34 26.51 14.48
CA ILE A 30 4.26 25.97 13.12
C ILE A 30 3.04 26.54 12.40
N GLU A 31 1.87 26.54 13.04
CA GLU A 31 0.63 27.10 12.50
C GLU A 31 0.80 28.59 12.13
N ASN A 32 1.40 29.38 13.02
CA ASN A 32 1.71 30.78 12.77
C ASN A 32 2.76 30.97 11.66
N PHE A 33 3.76 30.08 11.59
CA PHE A 33 4.82 30.16 10.58
C PHE A 33 4.29 29.90 9.16
N ILE A 34 3.33 28.99 9.03
CA ILE A 34 2.71 28.63 7.74
C ILE A 34 1.48 29.48 7.43
N GLU A 35 1.11 30.40 8.34
CA GLU A 35 -0.04 31.28 8.16
C GLU A 35 0.13 32.11 6.87
N GLY A 36 -0.91 32.13 6.04
CA GLY A 36 -0.88 32.80 4.74
C GLY A 36 -0.16 32.05 3.62
N CYS A 37 0.49 30.91 3.90
CA CYS A 37 1.08 30.07 2.86
C CYS A 37 0.01 29.25 2.13
N ILE A 38 0.12 29.18 0.79
CA ILE A 38 -0.77 28.35 -0.04
C ILE A 38 0.01 27.11 -0.51
N PHE A 39 -0.23 25.99 0.16
CA PHE A 39 0.30 24.68 -0.21
C PHE A 39 -0.86 23.71 -0.48
N ARG A 40 -0.59 22.73 -1.35
CA ARG A 40 -1.54 21.64 -1.67
C ARG A 40 -1.21 20.38 -0.88
N ASP A 41 0.08 20.14 -0.71
CA ASP A 41 0.63 18.90 -0.17
C ASP A 41 1.36 19.20 1.14
N LEU A 42 1.20 18.30 2.11
CA LEU A 42 1.77 18.39 3.44
C LEU A 42 2.33 17.00 3.79
N SER A 43 3.63 16.90 4.00
CA SER A 43 4.26 15.66 4.48
C SER A 43 4.67 15.86 5.92
N ILE A 44 4.30 14.92 6.78
CA ILE A 44 4.55 14.92 8.21
C ILE A 44 5.28 13.62 8.54
N SER A 45 6.41 13.64 9.24
CA SER A 45 7.13 12.41 9.62
C SER A 45 7.32 12.35 11.14
N VAL A 46 6.65 11.47 11.86
CA VAL A 46 6.78 11.29 13.32
C VAL A 46 7.94 10.34 13.60
N LEU A 47 9.01 10.80 14.24
CA LEU A 47 10.13 9.94 14.68
C LEU A 47 10.11 9.73 16.18
N GLY A 48 10.63 8.60 16.65
CA GLY A 48 10.92 8.34 18.07
C GLY A 48 9.73 7.83 18.86
N GLU A 49 9.86 7.72 20.19
CA GLU A 49 8.91 6.97 21.01
C GLU A 49 7.65 7.73 21.47
N GLU A 50 7.63 9.05 21.30
CA GLU A 50 6.57 9.93 21.80
C GLU A 50 5.94 10.74 20.67
N TYR A 51 4.64 10.55 20.51
CA TYR A 51 3.78 11.26 19.58
C TYR A 51 3.05 12.39 20.32
N ASN A 52 3.04 13.59 19.73
CA ASN A 52 2.34 14.76 20.24
C ASN A 52 0.92 14.81 19.66
N GLU A 53 -0.12 14.70 20.50
CA GLU A 53 -1.55 14.78 20.11
C GLU A 53 -1.89 16.03 19.27
N SER A 54 -1.12 17.11 19.44
CA SER A 54 -1.26 18.33 18.63
C SER A 54 -1.09 18.07 17.12
N VAL A 55 -0.40 16.99 16.73
CA VAL A 55 -0.20 16.60 15.33
C VAL A 55 -1.51 16.10 14.69
N VAL A 56 -2.30 15.26 15.37
CA VAL A 56 -3.64 14.84 14.87
C VAL A 56 -4.56 16.04 14.75
N ASN A 57 -4.54 16.96 15.73
CA ASN A 57 -5.32 18.19 15.65
C ASN A 57 -4.89 19.04 14.45
N PHE A 58 -3.59 19.15 14.20
CA PHE A 58 -3.04 19.85 13.06
C PHE A 58 -3.42 19.20 11.72
N ILE A 59 -3.36 17.87 11.62
CA ILE A 59 -3.82 17.11 10.45
C ILE A 59 -5.30 17.36 10.21
N SER A 60 -6.12 17.32 11.26
CA SER A 60 -7.57 17.53 11.17
C SER A 60 -7.93 18.94 10.69
N LYS A 61 -7.24 19.98 11.17
CA LYS A 61 -7.39 21.36 10.65
C LYS A 61 -6.96 21.49 9.18
N ASN A 62 -6.14 20.57 8.70
CA ASN A 62 -5.56 20.59 7.35
C ASN A 62 -6.17 19.52 6.42
N ASP A 63 -7.30 18.90 6.78
CA ASP A 63 -7.90 17.74 6.08
C ASP A 63 -8.19 17.95 4.58
N GLN A 64 -8.41 19.20 4.14
CA GLN A 64 -8.55 19.54 2.73
C GLN A 64 -7.25 19.43 1.90
N LYS A 65 -6.11 19.17 2.54
CA LYS A 65 -4.79 19.05 1.90
C LYS A 65 -4.48 17.59 1.58
N ARG A 66 -3.53 17.37 0.66
CA ARG A 66 -2.97 16.05 0.40
C ARG A 66 -1.90 15.78 1.45
N ILE A 67 -2.26 15.05 2.50
CA ILE A 67 -1.40 14.81 3.66
C ILE A 67 -0.71 13.44 3.53
N SER A 68 0.60 13.39 3.70
CA SER A 68 1.37 12.16 3.93
C SER A 68 1.85 12.15 5.37
N LEU A 69 1.60 11.05 6.09
CA LEU A 69 2.10 10.84 7.44
C LEU A 69 3.03 9.63 7.46
N ASP A 70 4.31 9.87 7.67
CA ASP A 70 5.32 8.84 7.87
C ASP A 70 5.56 8.67 9.38
N MET A 71 5.71 7.45 9.88
CA MET A 71 6.00 7.18 11.29
C MET A 71 7.21 6.26 11.39
N ASP A 72 8.31 6.72 11.96
CA ASP A 72 9.58 5.97 12.00
C ASP A 72 9.71 5.17 13.29
N ASP A 73 9.81 3.85 13.15
CA ASP A 73 9.91 2.85 14.23
C ASP A 73 8.76 2.93 15.26
N MET A 74 7.62 3.54 14.91
CA MET A 74 6.46 3.65 15.77
C MET A 74 5.14 3.69 14.99
N LEU A 75 4.04 3.46 15.70
CA LEU A 75 2.69 3.72 15.24
C LEU A 75 2.01 4.60 16.29
N ILE A 76 1.36 5.69 15.88
CA ILE A 76 0.53 6.53 16.78
C ILE A 76 -0.49 5.66 17.52
N ASP A 77 -1.02 6.10 18.65
CA ASP A 77 -1.96 5.27 19.41
C ASP A 77 -3.24 4.96 18.60
N ARG A 78 -3.94 3.90 19.01
CA ARG A 78 -5.15 3.42 18.34
C ARG A 78 -6.20 4.52 18.19
N GLU A 79 -6.51 5.27 19.24
CA GLU A 79 -7.57 6.28 19.21
C GLU A 79 -7.23 7.39 18.20
N SER A 80 -5.99 7.88 18.22
CA SER A 80 -5.47 8.83 17.25
C SER A 80 -5.55 8.31 15.80
N LEU A 81 -5.13 7.07 15.56
CA LEU A 81 -5.12 6.46 14.22
C LEU A 81 -6.53 6.43 13.59
N PHE A 82 -7.53 6.06 14.40
CA PHE A 82 -8.91 5.96 13.92
C PHE A 82 -9.63 7.30 13.80
N THR A 83 -9.15 8.36 14.46
CA THR A 83 -9.70 9.72 14.30
C THR A 83 -9.16 10.46 13.08
N LEU A 84 -8.01 10.06 12.54
CA LEU A 84 -7.43 10.68 11.34
C LEU A 84 -8.40 10.63 10.14
N PRO A 85 -8.54 11.70 9.35
CA PRO A 85 -9.20 11.63 8.05
C PRO A 85 -8.42 10.69 7.11
N PRO A 86 -9.02 10.22 6.00
CA PRO A 86 -8.27 9.48 4.99
C PRO A 86 -7.15 10.37 4.42
N LEU A 87 -5.91 9.97 4.69
CA LEU A 87 -4.71 10.65 4.22
C LEU A 87 -4.31 10.14 2.83
N TYR A 88 -3.45 10.90 2.16
CA TYR A 88 -2.84 10.46 0.91
C TYR A 88 -1.80 9.36 1.14
N ALA A 89 -1.06 9.42 2.24
CA ALA A 89 -0.19 8.34 2.66
C ALA A 89 -0.19 8.22 4.19
N LEU A 90 -0.17 6.99 4.68
CA LEU A 90 -0.05 6.64 6.07
C LEU A 90 0.89 5.44 6.16
N ASP A 91 2.16 5.76 6.41
CA ASP A 91 3.27 4.84 6.25
C ASP A 91 4.04 4.72 7.57
N VAL A 92 4.42 3.51 7.96
CA VAL A 92 5.38 3.26 9.03
C VAL A 92 6.71 2.88 8.39
N LEU A 93 7.73 3.70 8.62
CA LEU A 93 9.10 3.47 8.18
C LEU A 93 9.88 2.71 9.27
N GLY A 94 10.94 2.02 8.86
CA GLY A 94 11.84 1.32 9.78
C GLY A 94 11.53 -0.17 9.94
N PHE A 95 11.96 -0.76 11.05
CA PHE A 95 11.76 -2.19 11.29
C PHE A 95 10.33 -2.44 11.76
N LEU A 96 9.41 -2.70 10.83
CA LEU A 96 7.99 -2.98 11.09
C LEU A 96 7.70 -4.05 12.16
N GLN A 97 8.69 -4.89 12.50
CA GLN A 97 8.58 -5.89 13.55
C GLN A 97 8.79 -5.33 14.97
N ASP A 98 9.46 -4.18 15.09
CA ASP A 98 9.89 -3.61 16.37
C ASP A 98 8.96 -2.50 16.87
N VAL A 99 7.85 -2.24 16.17
CA VAL A 99 6.84 -1.29 16.65
C VAL A 99 6.21 -1.76 17.95
N LYS A 100 5.98 -0.82 18.88
CA LYS A 100 5.43 -1.11 20.21
C LYS A 100 4.06 -1.78 20.18
N TRP A 101 3.27 -1.54 19.14
CA TRP A 101 1.93 -2.10 18.98
C TRP A 101 1.55 -2.17 17.49
N LYS A 102 0.59 -3.04 17.17
CA LYS A 102 0.00 -3.20 15.84
C LYS A 102 -1.53 -3.30 15.96
N PRO A 103 -2.32 -2.76 15.02
CA PRO A 103 -3.75 -3.03 14.95
C PRO A 103 -4.01 -4.52 14.79
N ASP A 104 -5.09 -4.98 15.42
CA ASP A 104 -5.68 -6.28 15.12
C ASP A 104 -6.25 -6.29 13.69
N GLU A 105 -6.51 -7.49 13.17
CA GLU A 105 -6.94 -7.70 11.78
C GLU A 105 -8.23 -6.94 11.43
N GLU A 106 -9.23 -6.90 12.32
CA GLU A 106 -10.47 -6.15 12.08
C GLU A 106 -10.22 -4.64 12.07
N SER A 107 -9.41 -4.15 13.01
CA SER A 107 -8.99 -2.75 13.07
C SER A 107 -8.26 -2.34 11.79
N PHE A 108 -7.37 -3.19 11.28
CA PHE A 108 -6.71 -2.94 10.00
C PHE A 108 -7.70 -2.89 8.83
N LEU A 109 -8.66 -3.82 8.77
CA LEU A 109 -9.70 -3.81 7.73
C LEU A 109 -10.57 -2.55 7.81
N GLU A 110 -10.86 -2.03 9.00
CA GLU A 110 -11.52 -0.74 9.17
C GLU A 110 -10.68 0.41 8.58
N LEU A 111 -9.35 0.43 8.80
CA LEU A 111 -8.47 1.43 8.19
C LEU A 111 -8.45 1.32 6.66
N VAL A 112 -8.43 0.11 6.11
CA VAL A 112 -8.54 -0.12 4.67
C VAL A 112 -9.87 0.45 4.14
N ARG A 113 -10.99 0.25 4.86
CA ARG A 113 -12.31 0.81 4.51
C ARG A 113 -12.37 2.34 4.60
N LYS A 114 -11.46 2.99 5.35
CA LYS A 114 -11.34 4.46 5.36
C LYS A 114 -10.77 5.02 4.05
N ARG A 115 -10.16 4.18 3.20
CA ARG A 115 -9.67 4.54 1.84
C ARG A 115 -8.56 5.58 1.83
N TYR A 116 -7.52 5.34 2.63
CA TYR A 116 -6.22 6.01 2.44
C TYR A 116 -5.71 5.74 1.02
N THR A 117 -5.08 6.72 0.37
CA THR A 117 -4.53 6.49 -0.99
C THR A 117 -3.34 5.53 -0.92
N ASN A 118 -2.47 5.65 0.06
CA ASN A 118 -1.43 4.68 0.40
C ASN A 118 -1.54 4.32 1.88
N LEU A 119 -1.58 3.03 2.19
CA LEU A 119 -1.61 2.49 3.54
C LEU A 119 -0.53 1.42 3.69
N GLU A 120 0.50 1.72 4.47
CA GLU A 120 1.59 0.82 4.79
C GLU A 120 1.87 0.87 6.29
N ILE A 121 1.15 0.04 7.05
CA ILE A 121 1.31 -0.04 8.51
C ILE A 121 1.56 -1.49 8.93
N PRO A 122 2.29 -1.73 10.04
CA PRO A 122 2.52 -3.06 10.54
C PRO A 122 1.21 -3.64 11.06
N VAL A 123 0.86 -4.84 10.60
CA VAL A 123 -0.31 -5.60 11.04
C VAL A 123 0.06 -7.08 11.03
N ASP A 124 -0.37 -7.81 12.06
CA ASP A 124 -0.21 -9.26 12.12
C ASP A 124 -1.44 -9.91 11.47
N ILE A 125 -1.40 -10.08 10.15
CA ILE A 125 -2.46 -10.80 9.42
C ILE A 125 -2.32 -12.29 9.68
N SER A 126 -3.41 -12.90 10.11
CA SER A 126 -3.45 -14.30 10.53
C SER A 126 -4.18 -15.21 9.54
N SER A 127 -4.94 -14.65 8.59
CA SER A 127 -5.80 -15.40 7.68
C SER A 127 -5.64 -14.98 6.21
N ALA A 128 -5.74 -15.95 5.32
CA ALA A 128 -5.72 -15.70 3.87
C ALA A 128 -6.98 -14.93 3.44
N GLU A 129 -8.07 -15.14 4.17
CA GLU A 129 -9.37 -14.52 4.00
C GLU A 129 -9.34 -13.01 4.21
N SER A 130 -8.52 -12.49 5.12
CA SER A 130 -8.42 -11.03 5.29
C SER A 130 -7.57 -10.37 4.22
N ILE A 131 -6.51 -11.00 3.71
CA ILE A 131 -5.82 -10.54 2.49
C ILE A 131 -6.82 -10.48 1.33
N PHE A 132 -7.63 -11.53 1.17
CA PHE A 132 -8.68 -11.55 0.16
C PHE A 132 -9.72 -10.46 0.40
N THR A 133 -10.09 -10.18 1.66
CA THR A 133 -11.01 -9.10 2.01
C THR A 133 -10.44 -7.72 1.68
N VAL A 134 -9.15 -7.48 1.90
CA VAL A 134 -8.46 -6.26 1.45
C VAL A 134 -8.59 -6.12 -0.06
N LEU A 135 -8.31 -7.19 -0.82
CA LEU A 135 -8.46 -7.20 -2.27
C LEU A 135 -9.87 -6.78 -2.70
N LYS A 136 -10.93 -7.28 -2.04
CA LYS A 136 -12.32 -6.86 -2.35
C LYS A 136 -12.52 -5.37 -2.09
N ILE A 137 -12.15 -4.91 -0.89
CA ILE A 137 -12.36 -3.51 -0.49
C ILE A 137 -11.66 -2.56 -1.46
N VAL A 138 -10.40 -2.84 -1.80
CA VAL A 138 -9.61 -2.01 -2.72
C VAL A 138 -10.17 -2.09 -4.14
N SER A 139 -10.52 -3.28 -4.63
CA SER A 139 -11.09 -3.47 -5.98
C SER A 139 -12.43 -2.76 -6.17
N GLU A 140 -13.18 -2.52 -5.09
CA GLU A 140 -14.45 -1.80 -5.09
C GLU A 140 -14.30 -0.30 -4.78
N SER A 141 -13.11 0.17 -4.38
CA SER A 141 -12.88 1.57 -4.02
C SER A 141 -13.17 2.50 -5.20
N PRO A 142 -13.97 3.57 -5.03
CA PRO A 142 -14.20 4.54 -6.10
C PRO A 142 -12.97 5.42 -6.37
N ASN A 143 -12.01 5.46 -5.45
CA ASN A 143 -10.82 6.28 -5.51
C ASN A 143 -9.57 5.40 -5.69
N GLU A 144 -8.48 6.03 -6.12
CA GLU A 144 -7.15 5.40 -6.04
C GLU A 144 -6.85 4.97 -4.61
N GLN A 145 -6.40 3.73 -4.46
CA GLN A 145 -6.05 3.14 -3.17
C GLN A 145 -4.97 2.08 -3.37
N ASN A 146 -3.98 2.08 -2.49
CA ASN A 146 -2.87 1.16 -2.43
C ASN A 146 -2.66 0.71 -0.98
N VAL A 147 -2.62 -0.60 -0.75
CA VAL A 147 -2.45 -1.22 0.55
C VAL A 147 -1.29 -2.19 0.48
N VAL A 148 -0.33 -2.03 1.39
CA VAL A 148 0.84 -2.90 1.52
C VAL A 148 0.70 -3.76 2.78
N ILE A 149 0.89 -5.07 2.63
CA ILE A 149 0.78 -6.05 3.70
C ILE A 149 2.05 -6.90 3.71
N PHE A 150 2.55 -7.20 4.90
CA PHE A 150 3.70 -8.09 5.11
C PHE A 150 3.23 -9.41 5.72
N VAL A 151 3.55 -10.54 5.09
CA VAL A 151 3.03 -11.85 5.48
C VAL A 151 4.10 -12.93 5.45
N GLU A 152 3.92 -13.96 6.27
CA GLU A 152 4.73 -15.18 6.18
C GLU A 152 4.40 -15.96 4.90
N ARG A 153 5.35 -16.79 4.45
CA ARG A 153 5.22 -17.54 3.21
C ARG A 153 4.01 -18.49 3.23
N GLU A 154 3.80 -19.18 4.34
CA GLU A 154 2.75 -20.17 4.52
C GLU A 154 1.35 -19.53 4.35
N LEU A 155 1.20 -18.31 4.85
CA LEU A 155 -0.02 -17.53 4.71
C LEU A 155 -0.23 -17.05 3.26
N LEU A 156 0.84 -16.61 2.61
CA LEU A 156 0.81 -16.25 1.19
C LEU A 156 0.39 -17.44 0.31
N GLU A 157 0.97 -18.62 0.52
CA GLU A 157 0.61 -19.82 -0.26
C GLU A 157 -0.86 -20.21 -0.04
N SER A 158 -1.36 -20.07 1.19
CA SER A 158 -2.78 -20.28 1.51
C SER A 158 -3.69 -19.29 0.77
N PHE A 159 -3.29 -18.02 0.69
CA PHE A 159 -3.99 -16.98 -0.07
C PHE A 159 -3.98 -17.22 -1.59
N ILE A 160 -2.85 -17.63 -2.15
CA ILE A 160 -2.74 -18.02 -3.56
C ILE A 160 -3.73 -19.16 -3.87
N VAL A 161 -3.77 -20.20 -3.04
CA VAL A 161 -4.74 -21.31 -3.19
C VAL A 161 -6.19 -20.82 -3.07
N LEU A 162 -6.48 -19.93 -2.11
CA LEU A 162 -7.81 -19.34 -1.92
C LEU A 162 -8.29 -18.57 -3.17
N MET A 163 -7.37 -17.89 -3.87
CA MET A 163 -7.64 -17.22 -5.14
C MET A 163 -7.86 -18.18 -6.32
N GLY A 164 -7.71 -19.49 -6.10
CA GLY A 164 -7.75 -20.46 -7.18
C GLY A 164 -6.48 -20.50 -8.00
N LEU A 165 -5.33 -20.23 -7.39
CA LEU A 165 -4.04 -20.29 -8.03
C LEU A 165 -3.17 -21.39 -7.42
N ILE A 166 -2.18 -21.86 -8.17
CA ILE A 166 -1.13 -22.76 -7.69
C ILE A 166 0.21 -22.20 -8.13
N ARG A 167 1.21 -22.22 -7.23
CA ARG A 167 2.60 -21.96 -7.58
C ARG A 167 3.25 -23.22 -8.12
N THR A 168 3.92 -23.09 -9.26
CA THR A 168 4.72 -24.11 -9.94
C THR A 168 6.16 -23.62 -10.08
N GLU A 169 7.08 -24.49 -10.51
CA GLU A 169 8.46 -24.09 -10.82
C GLU A 169 8.53 -23.03 -11.93
N GLU A 170 7.53 -22.97 -12.80
CA GLU A 170 7.44 -22.03 -13.92
C GLU A 170 6.67 -20.74 -13.56
N GLY A 171 6.20 -20.60 -12.31
CA GLY A 171 5.41 -19.45 -11.83
C GLY A 171 4.02 -19.84 -11.32
N ILE A 172 3.11 -18.86 -11.25
CA ILE A 172 1.76 -19.05 -10.71
C ILE A 172 0.75 -19.32 -11.84
N VAL A 173 0.02 -20.44 -11.73
CA VAL A 173 -0.99 -20.91 -12.70
C VAL A 173 -2.38 -20.95 -12.08
N ARG A 174 -3.43 -20.77 -12.88
CA ARG A 174 -4.83 -20.80 -12.42
C ARG A 174 -5.36 -22.23 -12.31
N LEU A 175 -6.02 -22.53 -11.19
CA LEU A 175 -6.86 -23.72 -11.04
C LEU A 175 -8.15 -23.58 -11.85
N PRO A 176 -8.58 -24.62 -12.58
CA PRO A 176 -9.78 -24.56 -13.44
C PRO A 176 -11.11 -24.26 -12.72
N LEU A 177 -11.13 -24.22 -11.38
CA LEU A 177 -12.36 -24.40 -10.59
C LEU A 177 -12.86 -23.16 -9.84
N THR A 178 -12.20 -22.01 -9.95
CA THR A 178 -12.60 -20.83 -9.17
C THR A 178 -13.40 -19.86 -10.04
N GLU A 179 -14.72 -19.91 -9.89
CA GLU A 179 -15.67 -18.98 -10.50
C GLU A 179 -15.56 -17.59 -9.84
N GLY A 180 -15.70 -16.51 -10.63
CA GLY A 180 -15.84 -15.15 -10.11
C GLY A 180 -14.56 -14.32 -9.93
N ILE A 181 -13.37 -14.90 -10.09
CA ILE A 181 -12.09 -14.16 -10.13
C ILE A 181 -11.45 -14.38 -11.51
N ALA A 182 -11.22 -13.31 -12.27
CA ALA A 182 -10.39 -13.37 -13.47
C ALA A 182 -9.02 -12.75 -13.16
N ILE A 183 -7.96 -13.49 -13.48
CA ILE A 183 -6.59 -13.11 -13.17
C ILE A 183 -5.82 -12.98 -14.47
N ILE A 184 -5.22 -11.82 -14.71
CA ILE A 184 -4.37 -11.55 -15.87
C ILE A 184 -2.96 -11.37 -15.35
N ASN A 185 -2.07 -12.30 -15.70
CA ASN A 185 -0.67 -12.22 -15.33
C ASN A 185 0.04 -11.22 -16.26
N TYR A 186 0.69 -10.21 -15.67
CA TYR A 186 1.41 -9.19 -16.43
C TYR A 186 2.90 -9.50 -16.54
N GLU A 187 3.53 -9.91 -15.44
CA GLU A 187 4.97 -10.15 -15.39
C GLU A 187 5.37 -11.03 -14.21
N PHE A 188 6.36 -11.89 -14.47
CA PHE A 188 7.21 -12.52 -13.48
C PHE A 188 8.63 -12.06 -13.76
N THR A 189 9.22 -11.31 -12.83
CA THR A 189 10.58 -10.79 -12.97
C THR A 189 11.42 -11.19 -11.79
N GLU A 190 12.62 -11.72 -12.07
CA GLU A 190 13.72 -11.71 -11.10
C GLU A 190 14.18 -10.25 -10.95
N GLU A 191 14.00 -9.66 -9.76
CA GLU A 191 14.54 -8.34 -9.49
C GLU A 191 16.07 -8.41 -9.32
N VAL A 192 16.77 -7.34 -9.73
CA VAL A 192 18.21 -7.17 -9.52
C VAL A 192 18.47 -7.06 -8.02
N GLY A 193 18.72 -8.19 -7.38
CA GLY A 193 18.71 -8.33 -5.91
C GLY A 193 18.32 -9.72 -5.42
N GLY A 194 17.77 -10.57 -6.30
CA GLY A 194 17.59 -12.01 -6.05
C GLY A 194 16.24 -12.42 -5.48
N GLY A 195 15.27 -11.50 -5.39
CA GLY A 195 13.88 -11.81 -5.06
C GLY A 195 13.02 -11.94 -6.31
N LEU A 196 12.07 -12.88 -6.29
CA LEU A 196 11.01 -12.98 -7.30
C LEU A 196 9.88 -11.99 -7.03
N THR A 197 9.46 -11.27 -8.07
CA THR A 197 8.25 -10.44 -8.07
C THR A 197 7.26 -11.04 -9.06
N GLY A 198 5.99 -11.17 -8.64
CA GLY A 198 4.88 -11.49 -9.53
C GLY A 198 3.81 -10.40 -9.47
N GLU A 199 3.23 -10.08 -10.64
CA GLU A 199 2.19 -9.07 -10.79
C GLU A 199 0.97 -9.59 -11.54
N TRP A 200 -0.21 -9.28 -11.01
CA TRP A 200 -1.49 -9.74 -11.54
C TRP A 200 -2.52 -8.63 -11.54
N GLU A 201 -3.29 -8.51 -12.63
CA GLU A 201 -4.64 -7.93 -12.55
C GLU A 201 -5.55 -8.95 -11.90
N VAL A 202 -6.36 -8.50 -10.95
CA VAL A 202 -7.42 -9.31 -10.37
C VAL A 202 -8.75 -8.59 -10.60
N ILE A 203 -9.57 -9.18 -11.46
CA ILE A 203 -10.92 -8.70 -11.72
C ILE A 203 -11.86 -9.47 -10.78
N TYR A 204 -12.25 -8.81 -9.69
CA TYR A 204 -13.19 -9.31 -8.71
C TYR A 204 -14.24 -8.24 -8.41
N GLN A 205 -15.42 -8.32 -9.03
CA GLN A 205 -16.53 -7.35 -8.96
C GLN A 205 -16.20 -5.90 -9.39
N GLY A 206 -14.93 -5.50 -9.35
CA GLY A 206 -14.28 -4.35 -9.97
C GLY A 206 -12.88 -4.75 -10.47
N ARG A 207 -12.07 -3.76 -10.86
CA ARG A 207 -10.66 -4.00 -11.23
C ARG A 207 -9.76 -3.63 -10.05
N GLY A 208 -9.03 -4.61 -9.55
CA GLY A 208 -7.91 -4.42 -8.64
C GLY A 208 -6.65 -5.02 -9.23
N HIS A 209 -5.52 -4.67 -8.65
CA HIS A 209 -4.22 -5.17 -9.00
C HIS A 209 -3.57 -5.76 -7.75
N LEU A 210 -2.77 -6.80 -7.96
CA LEU A 210 -2.08 -7.54 -6.93
C LEU A 210 -0.62 -7.71 -7.34
N ARG A 211 0.29 -7.43 -6.42
CA ARG A 211 1.72 -7.67 -6.58
C ARG A 211 2.20 -8.41 -5.36
N VAL A 212 3.02 -9.43 -5.59
CA VAL A 212 3.67 -10.19 -4.53
C VAL A 212 5.17 -10.10 -4.77
N ARG A 213 5.92 -9.70 -3.75
CA ARG A 213 7.39 -9.63 -3.79
C ARG A 213 8.01 -10.53 -2.73
N GLU A 214 9.04 -11.25 -3.13
CA GLU A 214 9.93 -11.96 -2.22
C GLU A 214 10.69 -11.00 -1.31
N PRO A 215 11.04 -11.44 -0.09
CA PRO A 215 11.93 -10.67 0.75
C PRO A 215 13.28 -10.45 0.04
N SER A 216 13.69 -9.18 -0.08
CA SER A 216 14.89 -8.78 -0.83
C SER A 216 16.20 -9.03 -0.07
N ASN A 217 16.12 -9.37 1.22
CA ASN A 217 17.28 -9.70 2.05
C ASN A 217 16.95 -10.80 3.06
N SER A 218 17.99 -11.51 3.53
CA SER A 218 17.85 -12.62 4.48
C SER A 218 17.34 -12.22 5.88
N PHE A 219 17.28 -10.91 6.16
CA PHE A 219 16.83 -10.39 7.46
C PHE A 219 15.31 -10.24 7.53
N THR A 220 14.66 -10.00 6.39
CA THR A 220 13.21 -9.98 6.29
C THR A 220 12.74 -11.36 5.85
N ARG A 221 11.95 -12.05 6.68
CA ARG A 221 11.31 -13.33 6.29
C ARG A 221 9.94 -13.14 5.69
N LEU A 222 9.46 -11.90 5.66
CA LEU A 222 8.11 -11.54 5.28
C LEU A 222 8.07 -11.19 3.79
N TRP A 223 7.09 -11.77 3.12
CA TRP A 223 6.68 -11.44 1.77
C TRP A 223 5.89 -10.15 1.78
N THR A 224 6.00 -9.37 0.71
CA THR A 224 5.19 -8.16 0.52
C THR A 224 4.05 -8.47 -0.42
N VAL A 225 2.82 -8.22 0.02
CA VAL A 225 1.60 -8.26 -0.78
C VAL A 225 1.08 -6.84 -0.94
N THR A 226 1.09 -6.32 -2.16
CA THR A 226 0.56 -5.01 -2.49
C THR A 226 -0.74 -5.17 -3.28
N VAL A 227 -1.80 -4.55 -2.79
CA VAL A 227 -3.11 -4.51 -3.45
C VAL A 227 -3.39 -3.06 -3.81
N TRP A 228 -3.66 -2.78 -5.09
CA TRP A 228 -3.99 -1.42 -5.50
C TRP A 228 -5.10 -1.35 -6.54
N ARG A 229 -5.69 -0.17 -6.66
CA ARG A 229 -6.63 0.20 -7.71
C ARG A 229 -6.30 1.62 -8.17
N ASP A 230 -6.19 1.79 -9.49
CA ASP A 230 -6.02 3.11 -10.09
C ASP A 230 -7.34 3.88 -10.12
N SER A 231 -7.25 5.21 -10.12
CA SER A 231 -8.43 6.07 -10.33
C SER A 231 -9.05 5.80 -11.70
N ALA A 232 -10.38 5.64 -11.74
CA ALA A 232 -11.11 5.47 -13.00
C ALA A 232 -10.98 6.66 -13.96
N ASP A 233 -10.61 7.84 -13.43
CA ASP A 233 -10.49 9.10 -14.18
C ASP A 233 -9.08 9.36 -14.72
N ASP A 234 -8.09 8.50 -14.46
CA ASP A 234 -6.72 8.69 -14.96
C ASP A 234 -6.29 7.59 -15.95
N PRO A 235 -6.69 7.69 -17.24
CA PRO A 235 -6.22 6.77 -18.27
C PRO A 235 -4.72 6.96 -18.63
N ILE A 236 -4.01 7.88 -17.97
CA ILE A 236 -2.61 8.22 -18.25
C ILE A 236 -1.67 7.68 -17.15
N SER A 237 -2.15 7.37 -15.94
CA SER A 237 -1.36 6.67 -14.91
C SER A 237 -1.00 5.23 -15.31
N SER A 238 -1.77 4.62 -16.23
CA SER A 238 -1.32 3.42 -16.94
C SER A 238 0.03 3.64 -17.61
N GLY A 239 0.41 4.87 -17.98
CA GLY A 239 1.63 5.25 -18.68
C GLY A 239 2.94 5.15 -17.90
N PHE A 240 2.91 5.17 -16.56
CA PHE A 240 4.15 5.01 -15.77
C PHE A 240 4.53 3.53 -15.59
N PHE A 241 3.56 2.62 -15.67
CA PHE A 241 3.77 1.16 -15.62
C PHE A 241 3.57 0.45 -16.97
N SER A 242 2.94 1.07 -17.98
CA SER A 242 2.74 0.50 -19.33
C SER A 242 3.98 0.58 -20.24
N ARG A 243 5.18 0.77 -19.67
CA ARG A 243 6.45 0.63 -20.39
C ARG A 243 7.15 -0.69 -20.15
N LEU A 244 6.53 -1.60 -19.40
CA LEU A 244 6.94 -3.00 -19.36
C LEU A 244 6.14 -3.76 -20.42
N ASN A 245 6.87 -4.51 -21.25
CA ASN A 245 6.38 -5.11 -22.48
C ASN A 245 5.24 -6.09 -22.18
N ALA A 246 4.00 -5.67 -22.45
CA ALA A 246 2.85 -6.57 -22.48
C ALA A 246 3.03 -7.59 -23.62
N ILE A 247 3.73 -8.69 -23.35
CA ILE A 247 3.67 -9.88 -24.18
C ILE A 247 2.31 -10.51 -23.92
N LYS A 248 1.40 -10.22 -24.84
CA LYS A 248 0.05 -10.78 -24.87
C LYS A 248 0.14 -12.28 -25.18
N ILE A 249 0.33 -13.13 -24.16
CA ILE A 249 0.27 -14.57 -24.35
C ILE A 249 -1.20 -14.93 -24.56
N ARG A 250 -1.56 -15.16 -25.83
CA ARG A 250 -2.88 -15.64 -26.23
C ARG A 250 -2.94 -17.13 -25.90
N TYR A 251 -3.62 -17.49 -24.83
CA TYR A 251 -3.96 -18.89 -24.56
C TYR A 251 -5.10 -19.30 -25.52
N GLU A 252 -4.79 -20.17 -26.50
CA GLU A 252 -5.80 -20.86 -27.31
C GLU A 252 -6.09 -22.25 -26.69
N PRO A 253 -7.27 -22.47 -26.10
CA PRO A 253 -7.64 -23.79 -25.61
C PRO A 253 -8.03 -24.68 -26.80
N GLY A 254 -7.13 -25.55 -27.27
CA GLY A 254 -7.48 -26.44 -28.38
C GLY A 254 -6.48 -27.48 -28.92
N ALA A 255 -5.29 -27.67 -28.36
CA ALA A 255 -4.26 -28.52 -28.99
C ALA A 255 -3.90 -29.84 -28.27
N LEU A 256 -4.75 -30.36 -27.38
CA LEU A 256 -4.61 -31.73 -26.84
C LEU A 256 -5.76 -32.61 -27.31
N GLY A 257 -5.68 -33.00 -28.58
CA GLY A 257 -6.63 -33.91 -29.20
C GLY A 257 -6.06 -34.53 -30.45
N ARG A 258 -5.16 -35.52 -30.28
CA ARG A 258 -4.91 -36.70 -31.14
C ARG A 258 -3.51 -37.27 -30.87
N MET A 259 -3.38 -38.13 -29.87
CA MET A 259 -2.51 -39.30 -30.05
C MET A 259 -3.39 -40.42 -30.58
N ARG A 260 -3.15 -40.79 -31.83
CA ARG A 260 -3.74 -41.97 -32.46
C ARG A 260 -3.15 -43.22 -31.80
N THR A 261 -4.04 -44.19 -31.64
CA THR A 261 -3.89 -45.62 -31.36
C THR A 261 -2.55 -46.23 -31.75
#